data_AF-A0A076PSG8-F1
#
_entry.id   AF-A0A076PSG8-F1
#
_cell.length_a   1.000
_cell.length_b   1.000
_cell.length_c   1.000
_cell.angle_alpha   90.00
_cell.angle_beta   90.00
_cell.angle_gamma   90.00
#
_symmetry.space_group_name_H-M   'P 1'
#
loop_
_entity.id
_entity.type
_entity.pdbx_description
1 polymer ?
#
loop_
_entity_poly.entity_id
_entity_poly.type
_entity_poly.pdbx_seq_one_letter_code
_entity_poly.pdbx_strand_id
1 'polypeptide(L)' 'MPCHLFKLVYGASTGKSWVYWQANSADTRMGPPISYEEFTRRTGMPLLSAVHLPHA' A
#
# COMPACT_ATOMS: atom_id res chain seq x y z
N MET A 1 10.88 2.96 -17.43
CA MET A 1 9.47 2.58 -17.18
C MET A 1 9.36 1.97 -15.78
N PRO A 2 8.33 2.27 -14.98
CA PRO A 2 8.16 1.65 -13.67
C PRO A 2 7.86 0.14 -13.84
N CYS A 3 8.42 -0.69 -12.96
CA CYS A 3 8.18 -2.14 -12.99
C CYS A 3 6.88 -2.54 -12.30
N HIS A 4 6.36 -1.70 -11.38
CA HIS A 4 5.18 -2.00 -10.57
C HIS A 4 4.32 -0.75 -10.35
N LEU A 5 3.02 -1.00 -10.21
CA LEU A 5 1.99 -0.04 -9.83
C LEU A 5 1.40 -0.49 -8.49
N PHE A 6 1.02 0.47 -7.65
CA PHE A 6 0.34 0.18 -6.39
C PHE A 6 -0.82 1.12 -6.13
N LYS A 7 -1.82 0.64 -5.38
CA LYS A 7 -2.90 1.44 -4.82
C LYS A 7 -3.00 1.19 -3.32
N LEU A 8 -2.66 2.18 -2.51
CA LEU A 8 -2.84 2.18 -1.07
C LEU A 8 -4.25 2.61 -0.72
N VAL A 9 -4.92 1.85 0.15
CA VAL A 9 -6.24 2.17 0.70
C VAL A 9 -6.10 2.31 2.21
N TYR A 10 -6.63 3.40 2.77
CA TYR A 10 -6.72 3.65 4.21
C TYR A 10 -8.17 3.95 4.59
N GLY A 11 -8.73 3.16 5.50
CA GLY A 11 -10.09 3.36 6.01
C GLY A 11 -10.06 4.15 7.31
N ALA A 12 -10.22 5.47 7.23
CA ALA A 12 -10.15 6.38 8.39
C ALA A 12 -11.09 5.98 9.55
N SER A 13 -12.29 5.47 9.26
CA SER A 13 -13.24 5.02 10.29
C SER A 13 -12.84 3.74 11.02
N THR A 14 -11.93 2.93 10.43
CA THR A 14 -11.52 1.62 10.97
C THR A 14 -10.04 1.55 11.33
N GLY A 15 -9.24 2.53 10.91
CA GLY A 15 -7.78 2.51 11.01
C GLY A 15 -7.10 1.44 10.15
N LYS A 16 -7.84 0.68 9.33
CA LYS A 16 -7.28 -0.40 8.51
C LYS A 16 -6.64 0.13 7.24
N SER A 17 -5.54 -0.49 6.84
CA SER A 17 -4.84 -0.19 5.58
C SER A 17 -4.41 -1.45 4.84
N TRP A 18 -4.47 -1.40 3.52
CA TRP A 18 -4.02 -2.47 2.62
C TRP A 18 -3.62 -1.90 1.27
N VAL A 19 -2.85 -2.68 0.51
CA VAL A 19 -2.27 -2.23 -0.76
C VAL A 19 -2.54 -3.26 -1.85
N TYR A 20 -3.08 -2.80 -2.98
CA TYR A 20 -3.02 -3.59 -4.21
C TYR A 20 -1.67 -3.38 -4.89
N TRP A 21 -1.00 -4.48 -5.21
CA TRP A 21 0.32 -4.49 -5.82
C TRP A 21 0.26 -5.23 -7.16
N GLN A 22 0.67 -4.57 -8.24
CA GLN A 22 0.55 -5.08 -9.60
C GLN A 22 1.85 -4.87 -10.38
N ALA A 23 2.31 -5.91 -11.08
CA ALA A 23 3.37 -5.74 -12.08
C ALA A 23 2.86 -4.85 -13.22
N ASN A 24 3.74 -3.97 -13.73
CA ASN A 24 3.40 -3.11 -14.86
C ASN A 24 3.57 -3.87 -16.19
N SER A 25 2.76 -4.92 -16.36
CA SER A 25 2.75 -5.78 -17.54
C SER A 25 1.32 -6.06 -17.97
N ALA A 26 1.07 -6.08 -19.28
CA ALA A 26 -0.27 -6.25 -19.85
C ALA A 26 -0.96 -7.57 -19.47
N ASP A 27 -0.18 -8.63 -19.24
CA ASP A 27 -0.69 -9.96 -18.84
C ASP A 27 -0.97 -10.06 -17.32
N THR A 28 -0.73 -9.00 -16.55
CA THR A 28 -0.84 -9.10 -15.09
C THR A 28 -2.28 -9.32 -14.64
N ARG A 29 -2.51 -10.45 -13.97
CA ARG A 29 -3.72 -10.69 -13.20
C ARG A 29 -3.54 -10.16 -11.78
N MET A 30 -4.51 -9.36 -11.34
CA MET A 30 -4.51 -8.76 -10.01
C MET A 30 -4.62 -9.83 -8.93
N GLY A 31 -3.64 -9.87 -8.01
CA GLY A 31 -3.66 -10.73 -6.83
C GLY A 31 -4.42 -10.11 -5.65
N PRO A 32 -4.56 -10.85 -4.53
CA PRO A 32 -5.10 -10.29 -3.30
C PRO A 32 -4.22 -9.12 -2.80
N PRO A 33 -4.81 -8.18 -2.04
CA PRO A 33 -4.05 -7.07 -1.48
C PRO A 33 -3.02 -7.58 -0.46
N ILE A 34 -1.90 -6.86 -0.36
CA ILE A 34 -0.89 -7.04 0.68
C ILE A 34 -1.17 -6.11 1.86
N SER A 35 -0.60 -6.43 3.02
CA SER A 35 -0.62 -5.55 4.19
C SER A 35 0.21 -4.28 3.95
N TYR A 36 -0.13 -3.21 4.67
CA TYR A 36 0.64 -1.96 4.64
C TYR A 36 2.09 -2.14 5.17
N GLU A 37 2.28 -3.01 6.15
CA GLU A 37 3.61 -3.39 6.65
C GLU A 37 4.48 -4.01 5.55
N GLU A 38 3.93 -4.95 4.79
CA GLU A 38 4.64 -5.59 3.68
C GLU A 38 4.98 -4.58 2.57
N PHE A 39 4.07 -3.64 2.26
CA PHE A 39 4.35 -2.54 1.33
C PHE A 39 5.53 -1.68 1.82
N THR A 40 5.53 -1.29 3.09
CA THR A 40 6.60 -0.46 3.68
C THR A 40 7.93 -1.21 3.65
N ARG A 41 7.93 -2.52 3.96
CA ARG A 41 9.12 -3.37 3.88
C ARG A 41 9.68 -3.49 2.47
N ARG A 42 8.83 -3.58 1.44
CA ARG A 42 9.24 -3.68 0.03
C ARG A 42 9.78 -2.38 -0.55
N THR A 43 9.19 -1.24 -0.15
CA THR A 43 9.44 0.06 -0.78
C THR A 43 10.29 1.00 0.05
N GLY A 44 10.39 0.78 1.36
CA GLY A 44 10.96 1.73 2.32
C GLY A 44 10.10 2.98 2.52
N MET A 45 8.83 2.99 2.09
CA MET A 45 7.98 4.19 2.08
C MET A 45 6.89 4.15 3.16
N PRO A 46 7.07 4.86 4.28
CA PRO A 46 6.09 4.91 5.36
C PRO A 46 5.02 6.00 5.12
N LEU A 47 4.24 5.85 4.04
CA LEU A 47 3.27 6.87 3.57
C LEU A 47 2.14 7.26 4.55
N LEU A 48 1.83 6.45 5.58
CA LEU A 48 0.77 6.71 6.55
C LEU A 48 1.30 7.18 7.92
N SER A 49 2.62 7.40 8.07
CA SER A 49 3.19 7.81 9.36
C SER A 49 2.60 9.11 9.92
N ALA A 50 2.23 10.06 9.05
CA ALA A 50 1.59 11.30 9.48
C ALA A 50 0.12 11.11 9.92
N VAL A 51 -0.57 10.10 9.38
CA VAL A 51 -1.97 9.79 9.72
C VAL A 51 -2.06 9.02 11.04
N HIS A 52 -0.99 8.35 11.44
CA HIS A 52 -0.91 7.58 12.69
C HIS A 52 -0.28 8.36 13.85
N LEU A 53 0.03 9.65 13.69
CA LEU A 53 0.45 10.47 14.83
C LEU A 53 -0.73 10.54 15.81
N PRO A 54 -0.60 10.08 17.07
CA PRO A 54 -1.58 10.42 18.08
C PRO A 54 -1.62 11.94 18.14
N HIS A 55 -2.81 12.53 18.00
CA HIS A 55 -3.01 13.93 18.35
C HIS A 55 -2.52 14.08 19.80
N ALA A 56 -1.41 14.79 19.99
CA ALA A 56 -0.91 15.18 21.29
C ALA A 56 -1.89 16.15 21.96
#